data_AF-A0A1F5YVH3-F1
#
_entry.id   AF-A0A1F5YVH3-F1
#
_cell.length_a   1.000
_cell.length_b   1.000
_cell.length_c   1.000
_cell.angle_alpha   90.00
_cell.angle_beta   90.00
_cell.angle_gamma   90.00
#
_symmetry.space_group_name_H-M   'P 1'
#
loop_
_entity.id
_entity.type
_entity.pdbx_description
1 polymer ?
#
loop_
_entity_poly.entity_id
_entity_poly.type
_entity_poly.pdbx_seq_one_letter_code
_entity_poly.pdbx_strand_id
1 'polypeptide(L)'
;MSAVSLFLAAILIYLVRWEFKGDKPSMNIYFHKIKRGVLLSFTNKQVLGLIILGSVLFFSGSLYANNINQPLQITFGVKVAFLGIIAAVFSGFKALVSALAYKFFQKIGPNFSLLLSIFITALAFLVLSQINTIVGLIFMLLLFLVASYKDQIILTLLQKEVNNEERSTMISTYSFLTFIIVGITMPLGGYGIDTFGMKNTLIILALLTLIFGLAGWQIFKNSHSADTIRVS
;
A
#
# COMPACT_ATOMS: atom_id res chain seq x y z
N MET A 1 12.14 -7.42 -10.37
CA MET A 1 11.67 -8.15 -11.57
C MET A 1 12.90 -8.67 -12.30
N SER A 2 12.94 -9.94 -12.70
CA SER A 2 14.10 -10.48 -13.43
C SER A 2 14.13 -9.93 -14.86
N ALA A 3 15.33 -9.75 -15.43
CA ALA A 3 15.49 -9.29 -16.81
C ALA A 3 14.69 -10.14 -17.82
N VAL A 4 14.54 -11.44 -17.54
CA VAL A 4 13.73 -12.38 -18.33
C VAL A 4 12.26 -12.00 -18.37
N SER A 5 11.68 -11.57 -17.25
CA SER A 5 10.27 -11.15 -17.19
C SER A 5 10.00 -9.86 -17.99
N LEU A 6 10.96 -8.93 -17.99
CA LEU A 6 10.87 -7.71 -18.80
C LEU A 6 11.03 -8.00 -20.29
N PHE A 7 11.92 -8.92 -20.66
CA PHE A 7 12.11 -9.36 -22.03
C PHE A 7 10.87 -10.06 -22.60
N LEU A 8 10.26 -10.97 -21.83
CA LEU A 8 9.01 -11.63 -22.23
C LEU A 8 7.84 -10.64 -22.34
N ALA A 9 7.73 -9.69 -21.41
CA ALA A 9 6.72 -8.63 -21.50
C ALA A 9 6.92 -7.76 -22.75
N ALA A 10 8.16 -7.43 -23.10
CA ALA A 10 8.47 -6.66 -24.31
C ALA A 10 8.09 -7.41 -25.59
N ILE A 11 8.37 -8.72 -25.66
CA ILE A 11 7.94 -9.58 -26.78
C ILE A 11 6.41 -9.61 -26.88
N LEU A 12 5.70 -9.80 -25.77
CA LEU A 12 4.24 -9.81 -25.76
C LEU A 12 3.65 -8.48 -26.23
N ILE A 13 4.19 -7.35 -25.78
CA ILE A 13 3.76 -6.02 -26.22
C ILE A 13 4.03 -5.82 -27.72
N TYR A 14 5.18 -6.28 -28.22
CA TYR A 14 5.50 -6.20 -29.65
C TYR A 14 4.56 -7.05 -30.52
N LEU A 15 4.17 -8.24 -30.03
CA LEU A 15 3.27 -9.14 -30.73
C LEU A 15 1.81 -8.66 -30.72
N VAL A 16 1.39 -7.96 -29.67
CA VAL A 16 0.06 -7.36 -29.59
C VAL A 16 0.05 -6.07 -30.41
N ARG A 17 -0.32 -6.18 -31.70
CA ARG A 17 -0.62 -5.02 -32.54
C ARG A 17 -1.86 -4.31 -32.02
N TRP A 18 -1.67 -3.34 -31.13
CA TRP A 18 -2.77 -2.53 -30.61
C TRP A 18 -3.03 -1.34 -31.54
N GLU A 19 -4.07 -1.44 -32.36
CA GLU A 19 -4.57 -0.29 -33.13
C GLU A 19 -5.51 0.54 -32.25
N PHE A 20 -5.00 1.64 -31.69
CA PHE A 20 -5.86 2.64 -31.04
C PHE A 20 -6.67 3.37 -32.11
N LYS A 21 -7.92 2.95 -32.33
CA LYS A 21 -8.91 3.72 -33.09
C LYS A 21 -9.57 4.74 -32.19
N GLY A 22 -9.02 5.95 -32.14
CA GLY A 22 -9.61 7.09 -31.45
C GLY A 22 -8.68 8.30 -31.44
N ASP A 23 -9.26 9.50 -31.50
CA ASP A 23 -8.50 10.73 -31.35
C ASP A 23 -7.83 10.76 -29.97
N LYS A 24 -6.53 11.11 -29.96
CA LYS A 24 -5.79 11.24 -28.70
C LYS A 24 -6.47 12.34 -27.87
N PRO A 25 -6.96 12.04 -26.66
CA PRO A 25 -7.56 13.07 -25.82
C PRO A 25 -6.52 14.17 -25.55
N SER A 26 -6.95 15.43 -25.63
CA SER A 26 -6.07 16.58 -25.44
C SER A 26 -5.50 16.61 -24.02
N MET A 27 -4.30 17.18 -23.86
CA MET A 27 -3.66 17.34 -22.55
C MET A 27 -4.56 18.09 -21.55
N ASN A 28 -5.37 19.04 -22.02
CA ASN A 28 -6.31 19.79 -21.19
C ASN A 28 -7.36 18.88 -20.54
N ILE A 29 -7.83 17.84 -21.25
CA ILE A 29 -8.77 16.86 -20.70
C ILE A 29 -8.12 16.07 -19.56
N TYR A 30 -6.86 15.68 -19.70
CA TYR A 30 -6.13 14.99 -18.63
C TYR A 30 -5.93 15.87 -17.38
N PHE A 31 -5.47 17.11 -17.57
CA PHE A 31 -5.32 18.06 -16.45
C PHE A 31 -6.66 18.33 -15.75
N HIS A 32 -7.75 18.44 -16.51
CA HIS A 32 -9.07 18.61 -15.94
C HIS A 32 -9.50 17.39 -15.10
N LYS A 33 -9.27 16.17 -15.60
CA LYS A 33 -9.55 14.93 -14.85
C LYS A 33 -8.71 14.81 -13.57
N ILE A 34 -7.41 15.13 -13.63
CA ILE A 34 -6.53 15.13 -12.46
C ILE A 34 -7.02 16.16 -11.43
N LYS A 35 -7.29 17.40 -11.87
CA LYS A 35 -7.79 18.46 -10.98
C LYS A 35 -9.11 18.05 -10.32
N ARG A 36 -10.05 17.48 -11.09
CA ARG A 36 -11.32 16.99 -10.56
C ARG A 36 -11.14 15.87 -9.54
N GLY A 37 -10.30 14.88 -9.86
CA GLY A 37 -10.01 13.78 -8.95
C GLY A 37 -9.35 14.26 -7.65
N VAL A 38 -8.38 15.16 -7.75
CA VAL A 38 -7.72 15.77 -6.57
C VAL A 38 -8.73 16.55 -5.75
N LEU A 39 -9.56 17.39 -6.37
CA LEU A 39 -10.59 18.15 -5.67
C LEU A 39 -11.56 17.19 -4.93
N LEU A 40 -12.06 16.16 -5.63
CA LEU A 40 -12.94 15.13 -5.05
C LEU A 40 -12.30 14.43 -3.85
N SER A 41 -11.00 14.14 -3.92
CA SER A 41 -10.23 13.54 -2.83
C SER A 41 -10.25 14.38 -1.56
N PHE A 42 -10.15 15.70 -1.69
CA PHE A 42 -10.14 16.62 -0.55
C PHE A 42 -11.55 17.00 -0.07
N THR A 43 -12.55 16.96 -0.95
CA THR A 43 -13.95 17.23 -0.58
C THR A 43 -14.61 16.04 0.11
N ASN A 44 -14.35 14.81 -0.35
CA ASN A 44 -14.86 13.60 0.29
C ASN A 44 -13.89 13.15 1.41
N LYS A 45 -14.28 13.39 2.66
CA LYS A 45 -13.48 13.02 3.83
C LYS A 45 -13.22 11.51 3.94
N GLN A 46 -14.14 10.65 3.48
CA GLN A 46 -13.92 9.20 3.45
C GLN A 46 -12.77 8.85 2.52
N VAL A 47 -12.77 9.43 1.31
CA VAL A 47 -11.67 9.28 0.33
C VAL A 47 -10.36 9.84 0.88
N LEU A 48 -10.40 11.03 1.50
CA LEU A 48 -9.22 11.63 2.13
C LEU A 48 -8.61 10.72 3.22
N GLY A 49 -9.45 10.16 4.09
CA GLY A 49 -9.02 9.22 5.13
C GLY A 49 -8.34 7.98 4.55
N LEU A 50 -8.90 7.43 3.46
CA LEU A 50 -8.31 6.30 2.73
C LEU A 50 -7.00 6.67 2.03
N ILE A 51 -6.85 7.89 1.50
CA ILE A 51 -5.60 8.37 0.90
C ILE A 51 -4.52 8.48 1.97
N ILE A 52 -4.81 9.09 3.13
CA ILE A 52 -3.84 9.24 4.23
C ILE A 52 -3.38 7.86 4.72
N LEU A 53 -4.35 6.98 5.03
CA LEU A 53 -4.10 5.63 5.51
C LEU A 53 -3.34 4.79 4.46
N GLY A 54 -3.77 4.84 3.20
CA GLY A 54 -3.13 4.14 2.11
C GLY A 54 -1.70 4.62 1.86
N SER A 55 -1.49 5.93 1.93
CA SER A 55 -0.16 6.54 1.73
C SER A 55 0.82 6.15 2.82
N VAL A 56 0.43 6.20 4.10
CA VAL A 56 1.35 5.80 5.18
C VAL A 56 1.67 4.30 5.12
N LEU A 57 0.66 3.44 4.91
CA LEU A 57 0.90 2.00 4.83
C LEU A 57 1.72 1.62 3.58
N PHE A 58 1.51 2.31 2.46
CA PHE A 58 2.29 2.11 1.24
C PHE A 58 3.72 2.63 1.40
N PHE A 59 3.91 3.80 2.00
CA PHE A 59 5.22 4.35 2.33
C PHE A 59 6.02 3.39 3.22
N SER A 60 5.48 3.03 4.39
CA SER A 60 6.19 2.20 5.35
C SER A 60 6.46 0.81 4.81
N GLY A 61 5.50 0.21 4.09
CA GLY A 61 5.68 -1.06 3.41
C GLY A 61 6.74 -1.01 2.31
N SER A 62 6.79 0.07 1.52
CA SER A 62 7.75 0.23 0.42
C SER A 62 9.17 0.49 0.93
N LEU A 63 9.33 1.37 1.92
CA LEU A 63 10.64 1.62 2.55
C LEU A 63 11.17 0.32 3.18
N TYR A 64 10.29 -0.42 3.86
CA TYR A 64 10.65 -1.72 4.39
C TYR A 64 11.08 -2.71 3.29
N ALA A 65 10.25 -2.91 2.27
CA ALA A 65 10.48 -3.89 1.23
C ALA A 65 11.75 -3.61 0.41
N ASN A 66 12.04 -2.33 0.14
CA ASN A 66 13.14 -1.92 -0.74
C ASN A 66 14.46 -1.70 0.00
N ASN A 67 14.42 -1.23 1.25
CA ASN A 67 15.64 -0.79 1.96
C ASN A 67 15.97 -1.61 3.21
N ILE A 68 14.99 -2.27 3.84
CA ILE A 68 15.19 -2.93 5.15
C ILE A 68 15.12 -4.46 5.03
N ASN A 69 14.20 -4.97 4.23
CA ASN A 69 13.84 -6.39 4.14
C ASN A 69 15.06 -7.31 3.89
N GLN A 70 15.85 -7.03 2.87
CA GLN A 70 17.01 -7.87 2.55
C GLN A 70 18.13 -7.78 3.60
N PRO A 71 18.60 -6.58 4.02
CA PRO A 71 19.55 -6.46 5.11
C PRO A 71 19.12 -7.18 6.39
N LEU A 72 17.84 -7.08 6.76
CA LEU A 72 17.30 -7.72 7.96
C LEU A 72 17.28 -9.25 7.88
N GLN A 73 17.03 -9.84 6.70
CA GLN A 73 17.17 -11.30 6.52
C GLN A 73 18.60 -11.77 6.76
N ILE A 74 19.59 -11.00 6.31
CA ILE A 74 21.01 -11.30 6.50
C ILE A 74 21.38 -11.23 7.98
N THR A 75 20.88 -10.22 8.73
CA THR A 75 21.12 -10.15 10.18
C THR A 75 20.47 -11.30 10.95
N PHE A 76 19.39 -11.89 10.43
CA PHE A 76 18.77 -13.10 10.99
C PHE A 76 19.55 -14.39 10.66
N GLY A 77 20.67 -14.30 9.93
CA GLY A 77 21.51 -15.44 9.55
C GLY A 77 21.07 -16.14 8.26
N VAL A 78 20.16 -15.55 7.47
CA VAL A 78 19.76 -16.11 6.18
C VAL A 78 20.91 -15.96 5.19
N LYS A 79 21.37 -17.08 4.62
CA LYS A 79 22.38 -17.06 3.55
C LYS A 79 21.77 -16.42 2.29
N VAL A 80 22.59 -15.63 1.59
CA VAL A 80 22.19 -14.92 0.35
C VAL A 80 21.54 -15.85 -0.68
N ALA A 81 22.02 -17.10 -0.80
CA ALA A 81 21.48 -18.10 -1.70
C ALA A 81 19.99 -18.45 -1.45
N PHE A 82 19.48 -18.28 -0.22
CA PHE A 82 18.09 -18.59 0.14
C PHE A 82 17.14 -17.39 0.01
N LEU A 83 17.63 -16.17 -0.21
CA LEU A 83 16.79 -14.97 -0.30
C LEU A 83 15.74 -15.09 -1.42
N GLY A 84 16.13 -15.66 -2.57
CA GLY A 84 15.20 -15.89 -3.69
C GLY A 84 14.09 -16.89 -3.36
N ILE A 85 14.41 -17.94 -2.60
CA ILE A 85 13.42 -18.95 -2.17
C ILE A 85 12.44 -18.33 -1.17
N ILE A 86 12.94 -17.56 -0.20
CA ILE A 86 12.09 -16.84 0.77
C ILE A 86 11.17 -15.86 0.05
N ALA A 87 11.70 -15.10 -0.92
CA ALA A 87 10.90 -14.17 -1.72
C ALA A 87 9.80 -14.90 -2.52
N ALA A 88 10.09 -16.08 -3.07
CA ALA A 88 9.12 -16.90 -3.77
C ALA A 88 8.01 -17.40 -2.82
N VAL A 89 8.38 -17.88 -1.64
CA VAL A 89 7.42 -18.31 -0.59
C VAL A 89 6.53 -17.14 -0.17
N PHE A 90 7.13 -15.98 0.14
CA PHE A 90 6.38 -14.78 0.52
C PHE A 90 5.41 -14.36 -0.60
N SER A 91 5.85 -14.41 -1.85
CA SER A 91 5.01 -14.10 -3.01
C SER A 91 3.82 -15.07 -3.17
N GLY A 92 4.04 -16.37 -2.92
CA GLY A 92 2.97 -17.38 -2.92
C GLY A 92 1.90 -17.09 -1.86
N PHE A 93 2.33 -16.78 -0.64
CA PHE A 93 1.41 -16.39 0.43
C PHE A 93 0.68 -15.07 0.16
N LYS A 94 1.37 -14.07 -0.41
CA LYS A 94 0.74 -12.81 -0.85
C LYS A 94 -0.36 -13.05 -1.88
N ALA A 95 -0.12 -13.92 -2.86
CA ALA A 95 -1.10 -14.26 -3.88
C ALA A 95 -2.33 -14.94 -3.24
N LEU A 96 -2.11 -15.88 -2.32
CA LEU A 96 -3.18 -16.54 -1.57
C LEU A 96 -4.03 -15.54 -0.78
N VAL A 97 -3.40 -14.64 -0.03
CA VAL A 97 -4.11 -13.60 0.74
C VAL A 97 -4.85 -12.65 -0.17
N SER A 98 -4.27 -12.24 -1.31
CA SER A 98 -4.96 -11.39 -2.29
C SER A 98 -6.24 -12.04 -2.82
N ALA A 99 -6.22 -13.35 -3.09
CA ALA A 99 -7.39 -14.09 -3.56
C ALA A 99 -8.49 -14.21 -2.49
N LEU A 100 -8.11 -14.27 -1.21
CA LEU A 100 -9.02 -14.42 -0.07
C LEU A 100 -9.43 -13.09 0.58
N ALA A 101 -8.74 -11.99 0.24
CA ALA A 101 -8.89 -10.69 0.89
C ALA A 101 -10.34 -10.20 0.89
N TYR A 102 -11.03 -10.31 -0.26
CA TYR A 102 -12.42 -9.87 -0.38
C TYR A 102 -13.37 -10.67 0.52
N LYS A 103 -13.21 -12.00 0.60
CA LYS A 103 -14.03 -12.85 1.48
C LYS A 103 -13.83 -12.49 2.95
N PHE A 104 -12.57 -12.26 3.35
CA PHE A 104 -12.26 -11.89 4.73
C PHE A 104 -12.81 -10.50 5.05
N PHE A 105 -12.58 -9.51 4.17
CA PHE A 105 -13.13 -8.15 4.28
C PHE A 105 -14.65 -8.14 4.46
N GLN A 106 -15.40 -8.96 3.70
CA GLN A 106 -16.86 -9.06 3.84
C GLN A 106 -17.29 -9.62 5.20
N LYS A 107 -16.48 -10.49 5.81
CA LYS A 107 -16.79 -11.10 7.11
C LYS A 107 -16.55 -10.16 8.29
N ILE A 108 -15.44 -9.41 8.27
CA ILE A 108 -15.03 -8.58 9.42
C ILE A 108 -15.41 -7.10 9.26
N GLY A 109 -15.80 -6.68 8.07
CA GLY A 109 -16.24 -5.33 7.77
C GLY A 109 -15.10 -4.31 7.59
N PRO A 110 -15.42 -3.12 7.06
CA PRO A 110 -14.43 -2.16 6.60
C PRO A 110 -13.61 -1.53 7.72
N ASN A 111 -14.27 -1.11 8.80
CA ASN A 111 -13.59 -0.46 9.92
C ASN A 111 -12.57 -1.37 10.59
N PHE A 112 -12.95 -2.62 10.89
CA PHE A 112 -12.05 -3.57 11.53
C PHE A 112 -10.91 -3.98 10.60
N SER A 113 -11.18 -4.15 9.29
CA SER A 113 -10.17 -4.43 8.27
C SER A 113 -9.05 -3.38 8.22
N LEU A 114 -9.43 -2.10 8.26
CA LEU A 114 -8.48 -0.98 8.26
C LEU A 114 -7.66 -0.92 9.56
N LEU A 115 -8.33 -1.04 10.72
CA LEU A 115 -7.63 -1.07 12.02
C LEU A 115 -6.66 -2.23 12.11
N LEU A 116 -7.07 -3.43 11.70
CA LEU A 116 -6.24 -4.63 11.69
C LEU A 116 -4.99 -4.40 10.85
N SER A 117 -5.12 -3.76 9.69
CA SER A 117 -4.00 -3.43 8.82
C SER A 117 -3.01 -2.48 9.49
N ILE A 118 -3.49 -1.47 10.21
CA ILE A 118 -2.66 -0.51 10.95
C ILE A 118 -1.92 -1.21 12.11
N PHE A 119 -2.66 -1.90 12.98
CA PHE A 119 -2.10 -2.49 14.20
C PHE A 119 -1.14 -3.64 13.90
N ILE A 120 -1.47 -4.53 12.96
CA ILE A 120 -0.56 -5.62 12.60
C ILE A 120 0.73 -5.06 11.99
N THR A 121 0.63 -4.07 11.09
CA THR A 121 1.82 -3.47 10.46
C THR A 121 2.72 -2.82 11.51
N ALA A 122 2.14 -2.01 12.39
CA ALA A 122 2.90 -1.34 13.45
C ALA A 122 3.51 -2.32 14.45
N LEU A 123 2.75 -3.33 14.89
CA LEU A 123 3.24 -4.36 15.80
C LEU A 123 4.38 -5.15 15.17
N ALA A 124 4.26 -5.55 13.90
CA ALA A 124 5.31 -6.26 13.19
C ALA A 124 6.58 -5.43 13.09
N PHE A 125 6.50 -4.13 12.79
CA PHE A 125 7.68 -3.25 12.81
C PHE A 125 8.31 -3.12 14.20
N LEU A 126 7.51 -2.96 15.26
CA LEU A 126 8.03 -2.92 16.64
C LEU A 126 8.74 -4.21 17.01
N VAL A 127 8.15 -5.36 16.68
CA VAL A 127 8.75 -6.67 16.98
C VAL A 127 10.05 -6.86 16.18
N LEU A 128 10.05 -6.55 14.89
CA LEU A 128 11.25 -6.63 14.05
C LEU A 128 12.36 -5.67 14.49
N SER A 129 12.04 -4.60 15.20
CA SER A 129 13.06 -3.72 15.78
C SER A 129 13.82 -4.35 16.95
N GLN A 130 13.28 -5.39 17.58
CA GLN A 130 13.87 -6.02 18.77
C GLN A 130 14.40 -7.43 18.51
N ILE A 131 13.89 -8.13 17.49
CA ILE A 131 14.28 -9.50 17.17
C ILE A 131 15.41 -9.51 16.15
N ASN A 132 16.47 -10.27 16.44
CA ASN A 132 17.58 -10.57 15.51
C ASN A 132 17.68 -12.06 15.17
N THR A 133 16.61 -12.82 15.37
CA THR A 133 16.58 -14.27 15.16
C THR A 133 15.75 -14.64 13.94
N ILE A 134 15.88 -15.88 13.47
CA ILE A 134 15.11 -16.41 12.34
C ILE A 134 13.58 -16.33 12.54
N VAL A 135 13.11 -16.24 13.78
CA VAL A 135 11.70 -16.02 14.14
C VAL A 135 11.17 -14.71 13.54
N GLY A 136 12.05 -13.72 13.33
CA GLY A 136 11.71 -12.48 12.66
C GLY A 136 11.08 -12.69 11.28
N LEU A 137 11.46 -13.74 10.54
CA LEU A 137 10.88 -14.06 9.23
C LEU A 137 9.35 -14.22 9.25
N ILE A 138 8.77 -14.66 10.37
CA ILE A 138 7.31 -14.77 10.53
C ILE A 138 6.66 -13.38 10.50
N PHE A 139 7.25 -12.40 11.19
CA PHE A 139 6.76 -11.02 11.20
C PHE A 139 7.02 -10.32 9.86
N MET A 140 8.10 -10.69 9.17
CA MET A 140 8.34 -10.22 7.79
C MET A 140 7.24 -10.73 6.84
N LEU A 141 6.93 -12.03 6.90
CA LEU A 141 5.83 -12.61 6.13
C LEU A 141 4.51 -11.89 6.45
N LEU A 142 4.23 -11.65 7.73
CA LEU A 142 3.02 -10.95 8.18
C LEU A 142 2.90 -9.55 7.57
N LEU A 143 3.99 -8.77 7.49
CA LEU A 143 4.00 -7.48 6.80
C LEU A 143 3.63 -7.60 5.32
N PHE A 144 4.18 -8.59 4.63
CA PHE A 144 3.86 -8.84 3.22
C PHE A 144 2.40 -9.26 3.02
N LEU A 145 1.86 -10.07 3.92
CA LEU A 145 0.45 -10.49 3.87
C LEU A 145 -0.50 -9.30 4.09
N VAL A 146 -0.23 -8.48 5.11
CA VAL A 146 -1.03 -7.27 5.37
C VAL A 146 -0.92 -6.28 4.22
N ALA A 147 0.25 -6.14 3.60
CA ALA A 147 0.42 -5.29 2.42
C ALA A 147 -0.48 -5.74 1.25
N SER A 148 -0.54 -7.04 0.96
CA SER A 148 -1.44 -7.57 -0.08
C SER A 148 -2.91 -7.46 0.31
N TYR A 149 -3.25 -7.64 1.58
CA TYR A 149 -4.61 -7.52 2.08
C TYR A 149 -5.12 -6.08 2.00
N LYS A 150 -4.36 -5.11 2.52
CA LYS A 150 -4.77 -3.70 2.59
C LYS A 150 -5.02 -3.10 1.20
N ASP A 151 -4.24 -3.48 0.19
CA ASP A 151 -4.34 -2.92 -1.15
C ASP A 151 -5.71 -3.25 -1.76
N GLN A 152 -6.19 -4.49 -1.55
CA GLN A 152 -7.51 -4.91 -2.01
C GLN A 152 -8.63 -4.18 -1.27
N ILE A 153 -8.49 -3.98 0.03
CA ILE A 153 -9.50 -3.29 0.85
C ILE A 153 -9.62 -1.82 0.46
N ILE A 154 -8.51 -1.10 0.40
CA ILE A 154 -8.50 0.34 0.13
C ILE A 154 -9.08 0.61 -1.26
N LEU A 155 -8.69 -0.18 -2.27
CA LEU A 155 -9.27 -0.05 -3.62
C LEU A 155 -10.77 -0.35 -3.63
N THR A 156 -11.21 -1.37 -2.90
CA THR A 156 -12.64 -1.70 -2.78
C THR A 156 -13.42 -0.56 -2.12
N LEU A 157 -12.87 0.04 -1.06
CA LEU A 157 -13.52 1.15 -0.36
C LEU A 157 -13.56 2.41 -1.21
N LEU A 158 -12.45 2.78 -1.85
CA LEU A 158 -12.40 3.95 -2.74
C LEU A 158 -13.45 3.87 -3.86
N GLN A 159 -13.67 2.69 -4.43
CA GLN A 159 -14.68 2.48 -5.48
C GLN A 159 -16.12 2.58 -4.95
N LYS A 160 -16.34 2.28 -3.66
CA LYS A 160 -17.67 2.39 -3.02
C LYS A 160 -18.03 3.83 -2.68
N GLU A 161 -17.03 4.67 -2.38
CA GLU A 161 -17.23 6.07 -1.99
C GLU A 161 -17.44 7.05 -3.16
N VAL A 162 -17.39 6.57 -4.40
CA VAL A 162 -17.54 7.41 -5.61
C VAL A 162 -18.52 6.82 -6.60
N ASN A 163 -19.13 7.70 -7.39
CA ASN A 163 -20.03 7.32 -8.48
C ASN A 163 -19.30 6.44 -9.51
N ASN A 164 -20.05 5.56 -10.18
CA ASN A 164 -19.50 4.61 -11.16
C ASN A 164 -18.62 5.28 -12.23
N GLU A 165 -19.01 6.46 -12.70
CA GLU A 165 -18.28 7.24 -13.72
C GLU A 165 -16.92 7.77 -13.24
N GLU A 166 -16.76 7.95 -11.92
CA GLU A 166 -15.56 8.56 -11.32
C GLU A 166 -14.60 7.53 -10.74
N ARG A 167 -14.97 6.24 -10.66
CA ARG A 167 -14.17 5.17 -10.04
C ARG A 167 -12.74 5.07 -10.60
N SER A 168 -12.59 5.07 -11.92
CA SER A 168 -11.28 4.98 -12.57
C SER A 168 -10.43 6.23 -12.32
N THR A 169 -11.07 7.41 -12.36
CA THR A 169 -10.43 8.69 -12.02
C THR A 169 -9.99 8.69 -10.55
N MET A 170 -10.78 8.08 -9.66
CA MET A 170 -10.47 8.05 -8.24
C MET A 170 -9.28 7.14 -7.92
N ILE A 171 -9.23 5.95 -8.51
CA ILE A 171 -8.10 5.02 -8.35
C ILE A 171 -6.79 5.63 -8.89
N SER A 172 -6.85 6.26 -10.07
CA SER A 172 -5.68 6.92 -10.66
C SER A 172 -5.21 8.10 -9.81
N THR A 173 -6.14 8.90 -9.28
CA THR A 173 -5.82 10.00 -8.35
C THR A 173 -5.21 9.48 -7.05
N TYR A 174 -5.81 8.46 -6.43
CA TYR A 174 -5.27 7.81 -5.24
C TYR A 174 -3.83 7.36 -5.47
N SER A 175 -3.58 6.67 -6.59
CA SER A 175 -2.24 6.19 -6.94
C SER A 175 -1.28 7.37 -7.15
N PHE A 176 -1.69 8.39 -7.89
CA PHE A 176 -0.89 9.59 -8.14
C PHE A 176 -0.49 10.30 -6.85
N LEU A 177 -1.44 10.56 -5.95
CA LEU A 177 -1.18 11.21 -4.66
C LEU A 177 -0.27 10.35 -3.77
N THR A 178 -0.55 9.05 -3.70
CA THR A 178 0.26 8.09 -2.94
C THR A 178 1.71 8.06 -3.44
N PHE A 179 1.91 8.06 -4.76
CA PHE A 179 3.26 8.08 -5.35
C PHE A 179 3.99 9.39 -5.13
N ILE A 180 3.32 10.54 -5.16
CA ILE A 180 3.96 11.82 -4.81
C ILE A 180 4.42 11.79 -3.36
N ILE A 181 3.56 11.37 -2.44
CA ILE A 181 3.89 11.28 -1.02
C ILE A 181 5.09 10.35 -0.82
N VAL A 182 5.04 9.14 -1.37
CA VAL A 182 6.15 8.18 -1.26
C VAL A 182 7.41 8.66 -1.96
N GLY A 183 7.32 9.28 -3.12
CA GLY A 183 8.48 9.81 -3.84
C GLY A 183 9.24 10.86 -3.03
N ILE A 184 8.52 11.68 -2.26
CA ILE A 184 9.10 12.69 -1.37
C ILE A 184 9.64 12.04 -0.08
N THR A 185 8.91 11.09 0.51
CA THR A 185 9.26 10.53 1.82
C THR A 185 10.29 9.41 1.75
N MET A 186 10.45 8.72 0.61
CA MET A 186 11.37 7.60 0.45
C MET A 186 12.85 8.00 0.63
N PRO A 187 13.35 9.12 0.08
CA PRO A 187 14.68 9.62 0.40
C PRO A 187 14.88 9.92 1.89
N LEU A 188 13.88 10.50 2.56
CA LEU A 188 13.92 10.76 4.00
C LEU A 188 13.99 9.47 4.81
N GLY A 189 13.27 8.44 4.36
CA GLY A 189 13.32 7.10 4.93
C GLY A 189 14.71 6.46 4.80
N GLY A 190 15.34 6.56 3.63
CA GLY A 190 16.71 6.09 3.40
C GLY A 190 17.72 6.82 4.29
N TYR A 191 17.64 8.15 4.33
CA TYR A 191 18.48 8.97 5.22
C TYR A 191 18.30 8.59 6.69
N GLY A 192 17.07 8.25 7.11
CA GLY A 192 16.78 7.76 8.45
C GLY A 192 17.48 6.44 8.78
N ILE A 193 17.55 5.51 7.81
CA ILE A 193 18.28 4.25 7.97
C ILE A 193 19.77 4.51 8.15
N ASP A 194 20.35 5.39 7.34
CA ASP A 194 21.78 5.70 7.37
C ASP A 194 22.19 6.44 8.65
N THR A 195 21.32 7.31 9.17
CA THR A 195 21.63 8.18 10.34
C THR A 195 21.26 7.53 11.67
N PHE A 196 20.06 6.94 11.77
CA PHE A 196 19.54 6.39 13.03
C PHE A 196 19.71 4.88 13.15
N GLY A 197 20.07 4.21 12.05
CA GLY A 197 20.12 2.76 11.96
C GLY A 197 18.76 2.12 11.71
N MET A 198 18.81 0.86 11.27
CA MET A 198 17.63 0.08 10.88
C MET A 198 16.64 -0.15 12.02
N LYS A 199 17.14 -0.45 13.23
CA LYS A 199 16.32 -0.67 14.42
C LYS A 199 15.46 0.55 14.76
N ASN A 200 16.08 1.73 14.87
CA ASN A 200 15.36 2.96 15.19
C ASN A 200 14.42 3.35 14.06
N THR A 201 14.81 3.13 12.80
CA THR A 201 13.94 3.36 11.66
C THR A 201 12.67 2.50 11.72
N LEU A 202 12.77 1.22 12.09
CA LEU A 202 11.60 0.35 12.27
C LEU A 202 10.65 0.89 13.37
N ILE A 203 11.19 1.40 14.48
CA ILE A 203 10.38 2.04 15.54
C ILE A 203 9.67 3.28 15.00
N ILE A 204 10.39 4.14 14.26
CA ILE A 204 9.81 5.33 13.63
C ILE A 204 8.69 4.93 12.66
N LEU A 205 8.89 3.90 11.84
CA LEU A 205 7.85 3.41 10.92
C LEU A 205 6.63 2.87 11.65
N ALA A 206 6.82 2.19 12.78
CA ALA A 206 5.70 1.74 13.61
C ALA A 206 4.89 2.92 14.15
N LEU A 207 5.57 3.94 14.70
CA LEU A 207 4.92 5.14 15.23
C LEU A 207 4.22 5.94 14.13
N LEU A 208 4.87 6.14 12.99
CA LEU A 208 4.26 6.79 11.82
C LEU A 208 3.01 6.04 11.35
N THR A 209 3.10 4.71 11.23
CA THR A 209 1.97 3.87 10.84
C THR A 209 0.82 3.99 11.83
N LEU A 210 1.08 3.98 13.15
CA LEU A 210 0.04 4.17 14.16
C LEU A 210 -0.58 5.56 14.07
N ILE A 211 0.23 6.62 14.12
CA ILE A 211 -0.26 8.00 14.20
C ILE A 211 -1.06 8.37 12.95
N PHE A 212 -0.46 8.21 11.77
CA PHE A 212 -1.13 8.58 10.52
C PHE A 212 -2.19 7.56 10.09
N GLY A 213 -1.99 6.28 10.41
CA GLY A 213 -2.98 5.25 10.16
C GLY A 213 -4.25 5.48 10.98
N LEU A 214 -4.11 5.74 12.29
CA LEU A 214 -5.26 6.05 13.16
C LEU A 214 -5.91 7.38 12.79
N ALA A 215 -5.13 8.41 12.42
CA ALA A 215 -5.68 9.67 11.93
C ALA A 215 -6.51 9.47 10.66
N GLY A 216 -5.98 8.75 9.66
CA GLY A 216 -6.69 8.41 8.43
C GLY A 216 -7.95 7.58 8.69
N TRP A 217 -7.87 6.60 9.58
CA TRP A 217 -9.01 5.79 10.01
C TRP A 217 -10.09 6.63 10.72
N GLN A 218 -9.71 7.54 11.60
CA GLN A 218 -10.64 8.41 12.31
C GLN A 218 -11.38 9.36 11.36
N ILE A 219 -10.67 9.94 10.38
CA ILE A 219 -11.27 10.78 9.34
C ILE A 219 -12.27 9.96 8.50
N PHE A 220 -11.90 8.73 8.12
CA PHE A 220 -12.77 7.81 7.38
C PHE A 220 -14.04 7.48 8.18
N LYS A 221 -13.88 7.01 9.43
CA LYS A 221 -14.99 6.59 10.30
C LYS A 221 -15.97 7.71 10.59
N ASN A 222 -15.49 8.90 10.97
CA ASN A 222 -16.34 10.02 11.37
C ASN A 222 -17.24 10.52 10.24
N SER A 223 -16.81 10.31 9.00
CA SER A 223 -17.55 10.74 7.82
C SER A 223 -18.63 9.73 7.44
N HIS A 224 -18.38 8.43 7.66
CA HIS A 224 -19.36 7.37 7.42
C HIS A 224 -20.58 7.47 8.35
N SER A 225 -20.36 7.81 9.63
CA SER A 225 -21.45 7.99 10.60
C SER A 225 -22.37 9.18 10.28
N ALA A 226 -21.83 10.23 9.66
CA ALA A 226 -22.58 11.45 9.35
C ALA A 226 -23.58 11.25 8.19
N ASP A 227 -23.27 10.37 7.24
CA ASP A 227 -24.14 10.08 6.10
C ASP A 227 -25.29 9.13 6.49
N THR A 228 -25.08 8.18 7.40
CA THR A 228 -26.17 7.32 7.92
C THR A 228 -27.26 8.09 8.67
N ILE A 229 -26.92 9.19 9.36
CA ILE A 229 -27.90 10.00 10.12
C ILE A 229 -28.76 10.89 9.19
N ARG A 230 -28.29 11.16 7.96
CA ARG A 230 -29.03 11.98 6.98
C ARG A 230 -30.04 11.20 6.13
N VAL A 231 -30.02 9.87 6.20
CA VAL A 231 -30.86 8.97 5.39
C VAL A 231 -31.92 8.26 6.24
N SER A 232 -31.86 8.39 7.57
CA SER A 232 -32.88 7.94 8.53
C SER A 232 -33.82 9.06 8.92
#